data_AF-A0A7K3LC79-F1
#
_entry.id   AF-A0A7K3LC79-F1
#
_cell.length_a   1.000
_cell.length_b   1.000
_cell.length_c   1.000
_cell.angle_alpha   90.00
_cell.angle_beta   90.00
_cell.angle_gamma   90.00
#
_symmetry.space_group_name_H-M   'P 1'
#
loop_
_entity.id
_entity.type
_entity.pdbx_description
1 polymer ?
#
loop_
_entity_poly.entity_id
_entity_poly.type
_entity_poly.pdbx_seq_one_letter_code
_entity_poly.pdbx_strand_id
1 'polypeptide(L)'
;MTGVTGASGVGVATLAADGSVLDTWFPAPELGGSGQPGTTRLAGADVPADLAGLLGRDEDRGTETVAVRVVIGSLADKAVDAYDAYLRLHLLSHRLVAPHGLNADGLFGVLTNVVWTNHGPCAVDGFESTRARLRRRGPVTVYGVDKFPRMVDYVLPSGVRIADADRVRLGAHLAPGTTVMHEGFVNFNAGTLGASMVEGRISAGVVVGDGSDVGGGASIMGTLSGGGTQVISIGKRCLLGANAGLGIPLGDDCVVEAGLYVTAGTKVTLPDGSTAKARDLAGSNNLLFRRNSQTGAVEVVARDGQGIALNEDLHAN
;
A
#
# COMPACT_ATOMS: atom_id res chain seq x y z
N MET A 1 -0.59 27.23 10.22
CA MET A 1 -1.85 26.63 10.71
C MET A 1 -2.36 25.68 9.63
N THR A 2 -1.93 24.43 9.64
CA THR A 2 -2.49 23.41 8.76
C THR A 2 -3.86 23.05 9.31
N GLY A 3 -4.93 23.48 8.65
CA GLY A 3 -6.29 23.18 9.07
C GLY A 3 -6.48 21.68 9.26
N VAL A 4 -7.23 21.30 10.29
CA VAL A 4 -7.68 19.92 10.50
C VAL A 4 -8.38 19.48 9.21
N THR A 5 -7.73 18.60 8.45
CA THR A 5 -8.29 18.10 7.20
C THR A 5 -9.08 16.84 7.52
N GLY A 6 -10.41 16.93 7.42
CA GLY A 6 -11.30 15.77 7.47
C GLY A 6 -11.43 15.09 6.10
N ALA A 7 -12.30 14.11 6.00
CA ALA A 7 -12.66 13.46 4.74
C ALA A 7 -14.08 12.92 4.81
N SER A 8 -14.70 12.69 3.66
CA SER A 8 -15.99 12.02 3.60
C SER A 8 -16.15 11.18 2.34
N GLY A 9 -17.13 10.29 2.37
CA GLY A 9 -17.45 9.47 1.21
C GLY A 9 -18.81 8.81 1.36
N VAL A 10 -19.54 8.73 0.25
CA VAL A 10 -20.67 7.81 0.11
C VAL A 10 -20.12 6.51 -0.46
N GLY A 11 -20.46 5.40 0.20
CA GLY A 11 -19.96 4.09 -0.15
C GLY A 11 -21.01 2.99 -0.01
N VAL A 12 -20.65 1.81 -0.49
CA VAL A 12 -21.43 0.58 -0.38
C VAL A 12 -20.66 -0.39 0.49
N ALA A 13 -21.25 -0.77 1.62
CA ALA A 13 -20.63 -1.65 2.61
C ALA A 13 -21.24 -3.04 2.57
N THR A 14 -20.42 -4.09 2.66
CA THR A 14 -20.89 -5.45 2.87
C THR A 14 -20.75 -5.84 4.34
N LEU A 15 -21.87 -6.22 4.94
CA LEU A 15 -21.97 -6.64 6.33
C LEU A 15 -22.14 -8.15 6.41
N ALA A 16 -21.47 -8.78 7.37
CA ALA A 16 -21.74 -10.15 7.77
C ALA A 16 -23.03 -10.28 8.58
N ALA A 17 -23.49 -11.51 8.80
CA ALA A 17 -24.73 -11.80 9.52
C ALA A 17 -24.75 -11.28 10.97
N ASP A 18 -23.57 -11.15 11.60
CA ASP A 18 -23.38 -10.61 12.95
C ASP A 18 -23.29 -9.06 12.97
N GLY A 19 -23.37 -8.41 11.82
CA GLY A 19 -23.23 -6.97 11.65
C GLY A 19 -21.79 -6.49 11.47
N SER A 20 -20.78 -7.38 11.50
CA SER A 20 -19.40 -7.03 11.24
C SER A 20 -19.23 -6.49 9.82
N VAL A 21 -18.52 -5.37 9.66
CA VAL A 21 -18.23 -4.79 8.34
C VAL A 21 -17.13 -5.62 7.70
N LEU A 22 -17.43 -6.29 6.60
CA LEU A 22 -16.43 -7.02 5.82
C LEU A 22 -15.63 -6.05 4.96
N ASP A 23 -16.34 -5.20 4.21
CA ASP A 23 -15.72 -4.18 3.39
C ASP A 23 -16.61 -2.94 3.19
N THR A 24 -16.02 -1.88 2.64
CA THR A 24 -16.76 -0.73 2.13
C THR A 24 -16.05 -0.15 0.91
N TRP A 25 -16.77 -0.05 -0.20
CA TRP A 25 -16.28 0.58 -1.43
C TRP A 25 -16.77 2.03 -1.52
N PHE A 26 -15.85 2.97 -1.72
CA PHE A 26 -16.14 4.39 -1.92
C PHE A 26 -15.78 4.79 -3.35
N PRO A 27 -16.75 4.95 -4.27
CA PRO A 27 -16.46 5.32 -5.66
C PRO A 27 -15.83 6.71 -5.81
N ALA A 28 -16.22 7.66 -4.95
CA ALA A 28 -15.79 9.05 -5.00
C ALA A 28 -15.54 9.60 -3.59
N PRO A 29 -14.46 9.18 -2.91
CA PRO A 29 -14.07 9.78 -1.64
C PRO A 29 -13.58 11.22 -1.86
N GLU A 30 -13.72 12.08 -0.87
CA GLU A 30 -13.30 13.48 -0.93
C GLU A 30 -12.64 13.95 0.37
N LEU A 31 -11.73 14.92 0.24
CA LEU A 31 -11.18 15.64 1.39
C LEU A 31 -12.17 16.70 1.88
N GLY A 32 -12.23 16.87 3.19
CA GLY A 32 -13.26 17.67 3.82
C GLY A 32 -14.60 16.93 3.85
N GLY A 33 -15.69 17.70 3.81
CA GLY A 33 -17.05 17.19 3.97
C GLY A 33 -17.75 17.82 5.16
N SER A 34 -19.00 18.22 4.96
CA SER A 34 -19.86 18.74 6.01
C SER A 34 -20.61 17.59 6.69
N GLY A 35 -20.67 17.62 8.02
CA GLY A 35 -21.41 16.62 8.80
C GLY A 35 -20.78 16.35 10.15
N GLN A 36 -21.51 15.60 10.98
CA GLN A 36 -20.94 15.05 12.21
C GLN A 36 -20.06 13.85 11.86
N PRO A 37 -18.84 13.72 12.44
CA PRO A 37 -18.01 12.54 12.27
C PRO A 37 -18.76 11.26 12.64
N GLY A 38 -18.55 10.22 11.85
CA GLY A 38 -19.21 8.92 12.02
C GLY A 38 -19.78 8.37 10.71
N THR A 39 -20.56 7.29 10.85
CA THR A 39 -21.15 6.55 9.74
C THR A 39 -22.67 6.60 9.82
N THR A 40 -23.31 6.99 8.72
CA THR A 40 -24.77 7.07 8.58
C THR A 40 -25.23 6.16 7.45
N ARG A 41 -26.20 5.28 7.70
CA ARG A 41 -26.83 4.47 6.66
C ARG A 41 -27.76 5.34 5.80
N LEU A 42 -27.64 5.24 4.48
CA LEU A 42 -28.45 5.98 3.52
C LEU A 42 -29.67 5.15 3.09
N ALA A 43 -30.78 5.81 2.79
CA ALA A 43 -32.01 5.18 2.36
C ALA A 43 -32.80 6.06 1.38
N GLY A 44 -33.67 5.44 0.58
CA GLY A 44 -34.58 6.15 -0.33
C GLY A 44 -33.83 7.09 -1.28
N ALA A 45 -34.26 8.36 -1.31
CA ALA A 45 -33.70 9.37 -2.21
C ALA A 45 -32.25 9.80 -1.86
N ASP A 46 -31.75 9.45 -0.67
CA ASP A 46 -30.38 9.80 -0.26
C ASP A 46 -29.32 8.84 -0.84
N VAL A 47 -29.74 7.70 -1.39
CA VAL A 47 -28.86 6.74 -2.05
C VAL A 47 -28.59 7.21 -3.49
N PRO A 48 -27.32 7.40 -3.90
CA PRO A 48 -26.98 7.69 -5.28
C PRO A 48 -27.56 6.64 -6.24
N ALA A 49 -28.12 7.10 -7.37
CA ALA A 49 -28.87 6.25 -8.30
C ALA A 49 -28.03 5.11 -8.90
N ASP A 50 -26.73 5.35 -9.09
CA ASP A 50 -25.74 4.40 -9.56
C ASP A 50 -25.40 3.31 -8.52
N LEU A 51 -25.65 3.55 -7.23
CA LEU A 51 -25.40 2.59 -6.15
C LEU A 51 -26.65 1.82 -5.72
N ALA A 52 -27.85 2.36 -5.99
CA ALA A 52 -29.11 1.76 -5.55
C ALA A 52 -29.30 0.31 -6.01
N GLY A 53 -28.86 -0.01 -7.24
CA GLY A 53 -28.94 -1.37 -7.81
C GLY A 53 -28.01 -2.40 -7.19
N LEU A 54 -27.06 -1.98 -6.34
CA LEU A 54 -26.08 -2.85 -5.68
C LEU A 54 -26.54 -3.31 -4.29
N LEU A 55 -27.57 -2.65 -3.74
CA LEU A 55 -28.02 -2.91 -2.37
C LEU A 55 -28.88 -4.15 -2.32
N GLY A 56 -28.73 -4.95 -1.26
CA GLY A 56 -29.52 -6.17 -1.10
C GLY A 56 -28.93 -7.15 -0.11
N ARG A 57 -29.61 -8.29 0.04
CA ARG A 57 -29.15 -9.41 0.87
C ARG A 57 -28.70 -10.54 -0.04
N ASP A 58 -27.62 -11.22 0.35
CA ASP A 58 -27.20 -12.48 -0.25
C ASP A 58 -27.38 -13.59 0.78
N GLU A 59 -28.42 -14.41 0.60
CA GLU A 59 -28.77 -15.48 1.53
C GLU A 59 -27.72 -16.59 1.58
N ASP A 60 -27.06 -16.89 0.45
CA ASP A 60 -26.04 -17.96 0.44
C ASP A 60 -24.78 -17.50 1.17
N ARG A 61 -24.39 -16.22 1.05
CA ARG A 61 -23.29 -15.65 1.83
C ARG A 61 -23.67 -15.32 3.26
N GLY A 62 -24.95 -15.10 3.53
CA GLY A 62 -25.41 -14.55 4.81
C GLY A 62 -24.95 -13.10 5.01
N THR A 63 -24.89 -12.32 3.92
CA THR A 63 -24.41 -10.94 3.94
C THR A 63 -25.49 -9.94 3.52
N GLU A 64 -25.33 -8.69 3.93
CA GLU A 64 -26.15 -7.57 3.49
C GLU A 64 -25.27 -6.45 2.94
N THR A 65 -25.62 -5.93 1.77
CA THR A 65 -24.96 -4.81 1.12
C THR A 65 -25.79 -3.55 1.29
N VAL A 66 -25.20 -2.52 1.90
CA VAL A 66 -25.90 -1.29 2.33
C VAL A 66 -25.17 -0.03 1.86
N ALA A 67 -25.92 1.05 1.58
CA ALA A 67 -25.32 2.35 1.30
C ALA A 67 -25.04 3.10 2.61
N VAL A 68 -23.86 3.70 2.72
CA VAL A 68 -23.42 4.46 3.88
C VAL A 68 -22.78 5.78 3.47
N ARG A 69 -22.87 6.80 4.32
CA ARG A 69 -22.04 7.98 4.30
C ARG A 69 -21.11 7.94 5.50
N VAL A 70 -19.82 8.09 5.25
CA VAL A 70 -18.78 8.16 6.29
C VAL A 70 -18.19 9.54 6.30
N VAL A 71 -18.02 10.11 7.49
CA VAL A 71 -17.36 11.40 7.72
C VAL A 71 -16.25 11.20 8.76
N ILE A 72 -15.02 11.50 8.37
CA ILE A 72 -13.85 11.57 9.23
C ILE A 72 -13.66 13.04 9.61
N GLY A 73 -13.74 13.36 10.91
CA GLY A 73 -13.55 14.72 11.39
C GLY A 73 -12.11 15.23 11.23
N SER A 74 -11.13 14.35 11.45
CA SER A 74 -9.71 14.66 11.36
C SER A 74 -8.93 13.43 10.88
N LEU A 75 -8.15 13.60 9.80
CA LEU A 75 -7.26 12.56 9.31
C LEU A 75 -6.07 12.28 10.27
N ALA A 76 -5.81 13.16 11.24
CA ALA A 76 -4.80 12.94 12.27
C ALA A 76 -5.25 11.94 13.35
N ASP A 77 -6.56 11.76 13.53
CA ASP A 77 -7.11 10.83 14.50
C ASP A 77 -7.00 9.39 13.99
N LYS A 78 -6.95 8.41 14.91
CA LYS A 78 -6.98 6.99 14.54
C LYS A 78 -8.34 6.62 13.96
N ALA A 79 -8.37 5.61 13.08
CA ALA A 79 -9.62 5.03 12.61
C ALA A 79 -10.42 4.49 13.80
N VAL A 80 -11.71 4.84 13.87
CA VAL A 80 -12.59 4.45 14.98
C VAL A 80 -13.35 3.15 14.72
N ASP A 81 -13.55 2.81 13.45
CA ASP A 81 -14.22 1.59 13.00
C ASP A 81 -13.70 1.15 11.61
N ALA A 82 -14.29 0.07 11.07
CA ALA A 82 -13.92 -0.45 9.76
C ALA A 82 -14.31 0.49 8.61
N TYR A 83 -15.43 1.22 8.70
CA TYR A 83 -15.87 2.14 7.66
C TYR A 83 -14.87 3.29 7.46
N ASP A 84 -14.43 3.88 8.58
CA ASP A 84 -13.37 4.89 8.64
C ASP A 84 -12.07 4.33 8.06
N ALA A 85 -11.65 3.13 8.48
CA ALA A 85 -10.46 2.46 7.95
C ALA A 85 -10.51 2.30 6.42
N TYR A 86 -11.61 1.80 5.87
CA TYR A 86 -11.76 1.66 4.42
C TYR A 86 -11.72 3.01 3.70
N LEU A 87 -12.32 4.07 4.25
CA LEU A 87 -12.26 5.41 3.66
C LEU A 87 -10.82 5.92 3.62
N ARG A 88 -10.04 5.76 4.69
CA ARG A 88 -8.61 6.14 4.71
C ARG A 88 -7.79 5.41 3.65
N LEU A 89 -8.01 4.11 3.49
CA LEU A 89 -7.32 3.34 2.47
C LEU A 89 -7.70 3.80 1.05
N HIS A 90 -8.96 4.18 0.82
CA HIS A 90 -9.38 4.79 -0.44
C HIS A 90 -8.70 6.14 -0.68
N LEU A 91 -8.61 7.01 0.33
CA LEU A 91 -7.93 8.31 0.19
C LEU A 91 -6.47 8.17 -0.27
N LEU A 92 -5.76 7.15 0.25
CA LEU A 92 -4.41 6.80 -0.19
C LEU A 92 -4.39 6.31 -1.64
N SER A 93 -5.23 5.33 -2.00
CA SER A 93 -5.22 4.72 -3.33
C SER A 93 -5.81 5.59 -4.43
N HIS A 94 -6.71 6.52 -4.11
CA HIS A 94 -7.16 7.59 -5.00
C HIS A 94 -6.12 8.72 -5.15
N ARG A 95 -5.01 8.67 -4.39
CA ARG A 95 -3.96 9.70 -4.35
C ARG A 95 -4.46 11.07 -3.87
N LEU A 96 -5.54 11.09 -3.10
CA LEU A 96 -6.02 12.30 -2.42
C LEU A 96 -5.12 12.65 -1.23
N VAL A 97 -4.51 11.62 -0.63
CA VAL A 97 -3.56 11.76 0.48
C VAL A 97 -2.33 10.91 0.16
N ALA A 98 -1.14 11.47 0.28
CA ALA A 98 0.10 10.72 0.19
C ALA A 98 0.33 9.85 1.44
N PRO A 99 1.16 8.79 1.37
CA PRO A 99 1.56 8.05 2.57
C PRO A 99 2.02 8.97 3.70
N HIS A 100 1.64 8.67 4.94
CA HIS A 100 1.84 9.49 6.15
C HIS A 100 1.10 10.83 6.19
N GLY A 101 0.29 11.16 5.17
CA GLY A 101 -0.61 12.31 5.19
C GLY A 101 -1.91 12.10 5.99
N LEU A 102 -2.14 10.87 6.46
CA LEU A 102 -3.21 10.49 7.37
C LEU A 102 -2.70 9.48 8.40
N ASN A 103 -3.43 9.33 9.51
CA ASN A 103 -3.13 8.35 10.53
C ASN A 103 -3.63 6.97 10.10
N ALA A 104 -2.70 6.05 9.88
CA ALA A 104 -2.94 4.65 9.53
C ALA A 104 -2.58 3.68 10.68
N ASP A 105 -2.43 4.19 11.91
CA ASP A 105 -2.14 3.37 13.07
C ASP A 105 -3.36 2.56 13.51
N GLY A 106 -3.14 1.31 13.88
CA GLY A 106 -4.19 0.46 14.46
C GLY A 106 -5.21 -0.11 13.47
N LEU A 107 -5.03 0.09 12.14
CA LEU A 107 -5.96 -0.44 11.12
C LEU A 107 -6.21 -1.95 11.25
N PHE A 108 -5.18 -2.73 11.61
CA PHE A 108 -5.31 -4.17 11.86
C PHE A 108 -6.32 -4.52 12.96
N GLY A 109 -6.48 -3.65 13.97
CA GLY A 109 -7.38 -3.85 15.09
C GLY A 109 -8.84 -3.57 14.76
N VAL A 110 -9.11 -2.73 13.75
CA VAL A 110 -10.47 -2.32 13.37
C VAL A 110 -11.00 -3.06 12.13
N LEU A 111 -10.11 -3.52 11.24
CA LEU A 111 -10.52 -4.26 10.04
C LEU A 111 -10.88 -5.71 10.36
N THR A 112 -11.98 -6.20 9.79
CA THR A 112 -12.39 -7.61 9.87
C THR A 112 -11.47 -8.50 9.03
N ASN A 113 -11.15 -9.71 9.49
CA ASN A 113 -10.49 -10.69 8.62
C ASN A 113 -11.54 -11.31 7.69
N VAL A 114 -11.32 -11.23 6.38
CA VAL A 114 -12.34 -11.56 5.37
C VAL A 114 -11.86 -12.68 4.47
N VAL A 115 -12.79 -13.54 4.05
CA VAL A 115 -12.55 -14.48 2.95
C VAL A 115 -12.95 -13.80 1.64
N TRP A 116 -11.97 -13.42 0.82
CA TRP A 116 -12.17 -12.72 -0.46
C TRP A 116 -12.44 -13.74 -1.55
N THR A 117 -13.64 -13.71 -2.15
CA THR A 117 -14.07 -14.74 -3.12
C THR A 117 -14.52 -14.14 -4.44
N ASN A 118 -14.65 -14.99 -5.46
CA ASN A 118 -15.31 -14.64 -6.71
C ASN A 118 -16.82 -14.32 -6.58
N HIS A 119 -17.42 -14.55 -5.40
CA HIS A 119 -18.80 -14.15 -5.07
C HIS A 119 -18.84 -12.94 -4.11
N GLY A 120 -17.71 -12.24 -3.92
CA GLY A 120 -17.57 -11.10 -3.00
C GLY A 120 -17.04 -11.49 -1.62
N PRO A 121 -16.97 -10.52 -0.68
CA PRO A 121 -16.47 -10.75 0.67
C PRO A 121 -17.40 -11.68 1.46
N CYS A 122 -16.80 -12.58 2.23
CA CYS A 122 -17.50 -13.49 3.14
C CYS A 122 -16.85 -13.47 4.53
N ALA A 123 -17.65 -13.69 5.56
CA ALA A 123 -17.13 -13.91 6.92
C ALA A 123 -16.30 -15.21 6.96
N VAL A 124 -15.28 -15.22 7.83
CA VAL A 124 -14.51 -16.45 8.14
C VAL A 124 -15.39 -17.48 8.86
N ASP A 125 -16.20 -17.00 9.80
CA ASP A 125 -17.08 -17.84 10.60
C ASP A 125 -18.15 -18.50 9.73
N GLY A 126 -18.21 -19.84 9.79
CA GLY A 126 -19.17 -20.63 9.00
C GLY A 126 -18.87 -20.70 7.50
N PHE A 127 -17.69 -20.26 7.04
CA PHE A 127 -17.38 -20.15 5.61
C PHE A 127 -17.52 -21.46 4.84
N GLU A 128 -17.21 -22.63 5.40
CA GLU A 128 -17.34 -23.89 4.65
C GLU A 128 -18.81 -24.26 4.34
N SER A 129 -19.75 -23.88 5.21
CA SER A 129 -21.18 -23.97 4.92
C SER A 129 -21.59 -22.96 3.85
N THR A 130 -21.06 -21.74 3.91
CA THR A 130 -21.22 -20.71 2.87
C THR A 130 -20.70 -21.19 1.51
N ARG A 131 -19.52 -21.80 1.48
CA ARG A 131 -18.92 -22.40 0.28
C ARG A 131 -19.84 -23.47 -0.32
N ALA A 132 -20.41 -24.35 0.50
CA ALA A 132 -21.33 -25.39 0.03
C ALA A 132 -22.60 -24.80 -0.63
N ARG A 133 -23.16 -23.72 -0.04
CA ARG A 133 -24.30 -23.00 -0.61
C ARG A 133 -23.93 -22.32 -1.93
N LEU A 134 -22.83 -21.57 -1.96
CA LEU A 134 -22.33 -20.87 -3.14
C LEU A 134 -21.96 -21.80 -4.30
N ARG A 135 -21.55 -23.05 -4.01
CA ARG A 135 -21.21 -24.03 -5.05
C ARG A 135 -22.38 -24.38 -5.98
N ARG A 136 -23.62 -24.12 -5.55
CA ARG A 136 -24.83 -24.22 -6.39
C ARG A 136 -24.83 -23.19 -7.53
N ARG A 137 -24.10 -22.08 -7.38
CA ARG A 137 -23.95 -20.99 -8.35
C ARG A 137 -22.75 -21.21 -9.30
N GLY A 138 -21.90 -22.21 -9.04
CA GLY A 138 -20.68 -22.50 -9.82
C GLY A 138 -19.44 -22.69 -8.94
N PRO A 139 -18.23 -22.70 -9.52
CA PRO A 139 -16.99 -22.75 -8.76
C PRO A 139 -16.87 -21.63 -7.72
N VAL A 140 -16.28 -21.95 -6.57
CA VAL A 140 -15.97 -21.00 -5.50
C VAL A 140 -14.47 -20.89 -5.38
N THR A 141 -13.94 -19.75 -5.79
CA THR A 141 -12.53 -19.40 -5.70
C THR A 141 -12.33 -18.45 -4.53
N VAL A 142 -11.35 -18.75 -3.69
CA VAL A 142 -10.88 -17.84 -2.65
C VAL A 142 -9.58 -17.22 -3.16
N TYR A 143 -9.57 -15.89 -3.31
CA TYR A 143 -8.40 -15.13 -3.73
C TYR A 143 -7.43 -14.95 -2.56
N GLY A 144 -7.96 -14.72 -1.35
CA GLY A 144 -7.17 -14.55 -0.14
C GLY A 144 -8.05 -14.57 1.11
N VAL A 145 -7.39 -14.73 2.26
CA VAL A 145 -8.00 -14.60 3.58
C VAL A 145 -7.17 -13.58 4.36
N ASP A 146 -7.63 -12.33 4.38
CA ASP A 146 -6.87 -11.20 4.93
C ASP A 146 -7.81 -10.06 5.32
N LYS A 147 -7.30 -9.11 6.10
CA LYS A 147 -7.96 -7.86 6.49
C LYS A 147 -7.90 -6.78 5.40
N PHE A 148 -6.96 -6.91 4.46
CA PHE A 148 -6.76 -5.94 3.38
C PHE A 148 -7.08 -6.59 2.03
N PRO A 149 -8.01 -6.04 1.25
CA PRO A 149 -8.24 -6.51 -0.11
C PRO A 149 -7.22 -5.97 -1.11
N ARG A 150 -7.37 -6.41 -2.37
CA ARG A 150 -6.61 -5.94 -3.53
C ARG A 150 -7.08 -4.54 -3.91
N MET A 151 -6.17 -3.62 -4.19
CA MET A 151 -6.49 -2.21 -4.48
C MET A 151 -7.41 -2.05 -5.70
N VAL A 152 -7.13 -2.81 -6.76
CA VAL A 152 -7.80 -2.66 -8.06
C VAL A 152 -9.26 -3.08 -8.06
N ASP A 153 -9.68 -3.84 -7.05
CA ASP A 153 -11.08 -4.23 -6.87
C ASP A 153 -11.93 -3.05 -6.35
N TYR A 154 -11.28 -1.94 -5.96
CA TYR A 154 -11.91 -0.71 -5.45
C TYR A 154 -11.60 0.52 -6.30
N VAL A 155 -10.33 0.69 -6.69
CA VAL A 155 -9.87 1.81 -7.50
C VAL A 155 -8.67 1.42 -8.38
N LEU A 156 -8.71 1.84 -9.65
CA LEU A 156 -7.58 1.76 -10.57
C LEU A 156 -7.07 3.19 -10.84
N PRO A 157 -5.99 3.66 -10.18
CA PRO A 157 -5.48 5.01 -10.39
C PRO A 157 -4.96 5.18 -11.82
N SER A 158 -5.20 6.34 -12.42
CA SER A 158 -4.77 6.64 -13.79
C SER A 158 -3.25 6.71 -13.93
N GLY A 159 -2.75 6.34 -15.12
CA GLY A 159 -1.34 6.41 -15.48
C GLY A 159 -0.46 5.39 -14.76
N VAL A 160 -1.03 4.25 -14.34
CA VAL A 160 -0.33 3.18 -13.61
C VAL A 160 -0.55 1.84 -14.31
N ARG A 161 0.47 0.99 -14.31
CA ARG A 161 0.36 -0.42 -14.71
C ARG A 161 0.62 -1.33 -13.52
N ILE A 162 -0.16 -2.40 -13.39
CA ILE A 162 0.00 -3.43 -12.36
C ILE A 162 -0.13 -4.78 -13.06
N ALA A 163 0.97 -5.52 -13.17
CA ALA A 163 1.02 -6.77 -13.92
C ALA A 163 0.33 -7.92 -13.17
N ASP A 164 0.53 -8.00 -11.86
CA ASP A 164 -0.21 -8.89 -10.96
C ASP A 164 -0.82 -8.06 -9.82
N ALA A 165 -2.14 -7.87 -9.89
CA ALA A 165 -2.85 -7.02 -8.96
C ALA A 165 -3.12 -7.67 -7.59
N ASP A 166 -2.80 -8.96 -7.43
CA ASP A 166 -2.86 -9.64 -6.12
C ASP A 166 -1.82 -9.06 -5.15
N ARG A 167 -0.80 -8.36 -5.66
CA ARG A 167 0.35 -7.85 -4.91
C ARG A 167 0.26 -6.38 -4.54
N VAL A 168 -0.86 -5.72 -4.80
CA VAL A 168 -1.08 -4.32 -4.43
C VAL A 168 -2.30 -4.23 -3.53
N ARG A 169 -2.07 -3.98 -2.23
CA ARG A 169 -3.16 -3.85 -1.25
C ARG A 169 -3.88 -2.52 -1.39
N LEU A 170 -5.18 -2.52 -1.11
CA LEU A 170 -5.93 -1.29 -0.90
C LEU A 170 -5.22 -0.45 0.18
N GLY A 171 -5.03 0.84 -0.08
CA GLY A 171 -4.19 1.74 0.72
C GLY A 171 -2.78 1.93 0.18
N ALA A 172 -2.36 1.21 -0.87
CA ALA A 172 -1.16 1.54 -1.62
C ALA A 172 -1.37 2.85 -2.41
N HIS A 173 -0.33 3.68 -2.52
CA HIS A 173 -0.32 4.93 -3.28
C HIS A 173 0.63 4.81 -4.47
N LEU A 174 0.10 4.76 -5.69
CA LEU A 174 0.89 4.61 -6.92
C LEU A 174 0.79 5.86 -7.79
N ALA A 175 1.81 6.71 -7.77
CA ALA A 175 1.86 7.94 -8.57
C ALA A 175 1.84 7.65 -10.08
N PRO A 176 1.38 8.60 -10.93
CA PRO A 176 1.43 8.43 -12.39
C PRO A 176 2.86 8.09 -12.87
N GLY A 177 2.96 7.22 -13.88
CA GLY A 177 4.23 6.68 -14.38
C GLY A 177 4.75 5.48 -13.59
N THR A 178 4.06 5.04 -12.54
CA THR A 178 4.43 3.83 -11.80
C THR A 178 4.04 2.57 -12.58
N THR A 179 4.96 1.62 -12.64
CA THR A 179 4.69 0.25 -13.10
C THR A 179 5.05 -0.73 -11.99
N VAL A 180 4.06 -1.50 -11.52
CA VAL A 180 4.29 -2.63 -10.63
C VAL A 180 4.31 -3.91 -11.46
N MET A 181 5.47 -4.54 -11.57
CA MET A 181 5.64 -5.81 -12.28
C MET A 181 5.23 -6.99 -11.40
N HIS A 182 5.21 -8.20 -11.97
CA HIS A 182 4.71 -9.42 -11.31
C HIS A 182 5.36 -9.73 -9.95
N GLU A 183 6.65 -9.42 -9.76
CA GLU A 183 7.33 -9.63 -8.46
C GLU A 183 7.19 -8.42 -7.52
N GLY A 184 6.75 -7.28 -8.08
CA GLY A 184 6.47 -6.06 -7.34
C GLY A 184 5.39 -6.28 -6.28
N PHE A 185 5.56 -5.68 -5.11
CA PHE A 185 4.55 -5.69 -4.06
C PHE A 185 4.51 -4.33 -3.38
N VAL A 186 3.30 -3.80 -3.16
CA VAL A 186 3.10 -2.53 -2.45
C VAL A 186 2.04 -2.70 -1.37
N ASN A 187 2.43 -2.41 -0.13
CA ASN A 187 1.56 -2.49 1.02
C ASN A 187 0.72 -1.22 1.22
N PHE A 188 -0.15 -1.21 2.23
CA PHE A 188 -0.91 0.00 2.61
C PHE A 188 -0.01 1.09 3.21
N ASN A 189 -0.45 2.35 3.11
CA ASN A 189 0.28 3.54 3.56
C ASN A 189 1.74 3.54 3.04
N ALA A 190 1.91 3.12 1.79
CA ALA A 190 3.20 2.94 1.14
C ALA A 190 3.05 3.11 -0.38
N GLY A 191 4.18 3.26 -1.06
CA GLY A 191 4.22 3.27 -2.53
C GLY A 191 5.13 4.36 -3.08
N THR A 192 4.72 4.95 -4.20
CA THR A 192 5.55 5.81 -5.05
C THR A 192 5.02 7.23 -5.07
N LEU A 193 5.93 8.21 -5.14
CA LEU A 193 5.61 9.64 -5.26
C LEU A 193 5.85 10.21 -6.67
N GLY A 194 6.29 9.37 -7.61
CA GLY A 194 6.50 9.73 -9.01
C GLY A 194 6.57 8.50 -9.90
N ALA A 195 7.21 8.62 -11.06
CA ALA A 195 7.41 7.50 -11.95
C ALA A 195 8.42 6.52 -11.33
N SER A 196 8.11 5.22 -11.35
CA SER A 196 8.96 4.20 -10.73
C SER A 196 8.69 2.83 -11.35
N MET A 197 9.74 2.05 -11.57
CA MET A 197 9.63 0.63 -11.82
C MET A 197 9.68 -0.15 -10.50
N VAL A 198 8.62 -0.88 -10.18
CA VAL A 198 8.49 -1.64 -8.93
C VAL A 198 8.40 -3.13 -9.23
N GLU A 199 9.53 -3.81 -9.08
CA GLU A 199 9.69 -5.25 -9.26
C GLU A 199 10.09 -5.96 -7.95
N GLY A 200 10.26 -5.21 -6.86
CA GLY A 200 10.49 -5.72 -5.51
C GLY A 200 9.41 -5.31 -4.51
N ARG A 201 9.69 -5.47 -3.23
CA ARG A 201 8.70 -5.34 -2.15
C ARG A 201 8.85 -4.00 -1.41
N ILE A 202 7.80 -3.18 -1.47
CA ILE A 202 7.63 -1.93 -0.72
C ILE A 202 6.77 -2.22 0.52
N SER A 203 7.41 -2.25 1.69
CA SER A 203 6.74 -2.51 2.97
C SER A 203 5.81 -1.37 3.41
N ALA A 204 4.91 -1.63 4.35
CA ALA A 204 4.00 -0.61 4.89
C ALA A 204 4.78 0.57 5.48
N GLY A 205 4.33 1.79 5.20
CA GLY A 205 5.03 3.04 5.55
C GLY A 205 6.15 3.43 4.58
N VAL A 206 6.64 2.54 3.72
CA VAL A 206 7.77 2.86 2.84
C VAL A 206 7.32 3.73 1.68
N VAL A 207 8.11 4.78 1.41
CA VAL A 207 7.88 5.70 0.30
C VAL A 207 9.08 5.69 -0.64
N VAL A 208 8.81 5.62 -1.94
CA VAL A 208 9.79 5.63 -3.02
C VAL A 208 9.61 6.91 -3.85
N GLY A 209 10.69 7.69 -3.96
CA GLY A 209 10.72 8.94 -4.70
C GLY A 209 10.69 8.77 -6.22
N ASP A 210 10.53 9.90 -6.91
CA ASP A 210 10.44 9.96 -8.36
C ASP A 210 11.70 9.46 -9.08
N GLY A 211 11.50 8.69 -10.14
CA GLY A 211 12.56 8.05 -10.94
C GLY A 211 13.33 6.96 -10.20
N SER A 212 12.84 6.45 -9.06
CA SER A 212 13.52 5.38 -8.34
C SER A 212 12.97 4.01 -8.73
N ASP A 213 13.89 3.08 -9.01
CA ASP A 213 13.58 1.73 -9.43
C ASP A 213 13.91 0.69 -8.35
N VAL A 214 12.95 -0.20 -8.11
CA VAL A 214 13.05 -1.30 -7.15
C VAL A 214 13.13 -2.60 -7.94
N GLY A 215 14.33 -3.07 -8.21
CA GLY A 215 14.57 -4.22 -9.09
C GLY A 215 13.99 -5.54 -8.59
N GLY A 216 13.89 -6.51 -9.50
CA GLY A 216 13.22 -7.80 -9.30
C GLY A 216 13.59 -8.50 -8.00
N GLY A 217 12.60 -8.75 -7.13
CA GLY A 217 12.78 -9.47 -5.87
C GLY A 217 13.48 -8.66 -4.76
N ALA A 218 13.81 -7.40 -4.99
CA ALA A 218 14.42 -6.54 -3.98
C ALA A 218 13.52 -6.37 -2.75
N SER A 219 14.13 -6.11 -1.60
CA SER A 219 13.46 -6.02 -0.30
C SER A 219 13.67 -4.66 0.34
N ILE A 220 12.61 -3.89 0.59
CA ILE A 220 12.70 -2.68 1.43
C ILE A 220 12.06 -3.00 2.78
N MET A 221 12.86 -2.98 3.85
CA MET A 221 12.40 -3.39 5.18
C MET A 221 11.26 -2.47 5.66
N GLY A 222 10.22 -3.09 6.21
CA GLY A 222 9.27 -2.39 7.06
C GLY A 222 9.80 -2.31 8.49
N THR A 223 9.16 -1.47 9.31
CA THR A 223 9.45 -1.32 10.74
C THR A 223 9.41 -2.67 11.49
N LEU A 224 8.57 -3.60 11.03
CA LEU A 224 8.37 -4.94 11.62
C LEU A 224 9.46 -5.96 11.27
N SER A 225 10.38 -5.66 10.33
CA SER A 225 11.39 -6.61 9.84
C SER A 225 12.69 -6.63 10.68
N GLY A 226 12.70 -6.03 11.87
CA GLY A 226 13.79 -6.17 12.85
C GLY A 226 14.90 -5.10 12.81
N GLY A 227 14.66 -3.92 12.22
CA GLY A 227 15.68 -2.88 12.02
C GLY A 227 15.59 -1.63 12.91
N GLY A 228 14.47 -1.36 13.57
CA GLY A 228 14.26 -0.15 14.37
C GLY A 228 12.86 0.44 14.22
N THR A 229 12.61 1.59 14.85
CA THR A 229 11.35 2.36 14.79
C THR A 229 11.27 3.31 13.59
N GLN A 230 12.36 3.47 12.84
CA GLN A 230 12.44 4.40 11.72
C GLN A 230 11.77 3.84 10.46
N VAL A 231 10.86 4.60 9.89
CA VAL A 231 10.24 4.29 8.59
C VAL A 231 11.27 4.52 7.48
N ILE A 232 11.46 3.53 6.61
CA ILE A 232 12.41 3.61 5.50
C ILE A 232 11.78 4.40 4.34
N SER A 233 12.54 5.33 3.78
CA SER A 233 12.22 6.03 2.53
C SER A 233 13.37 5.89 1.54
N ILE A 234 13.04 5.92 0.26
CA ILE A 234 14.01 6.01 -0.84
C ILE A 234 13.77 7.35 -1.54
N GLY A 235 14.84 8.14 -1.73
CA GLY A 235 14.77 9.40 -2.47
C GLY A 235 14.53 9.21 -3.97
N LYS A 236 14.96 10.19 -4.75
CA LYS A 236 14.79 10.23 -6.21
C LYS A 236 15.94 9.55 -6.94
N ARG A 237 15.68 9.00 -8.13
CA ARG A 237 16.69 8.43 -9.04
C ARG A 237 17.59 7.37 -8.38
N CYS A 238 17.03 6.63 -7.43
CA CYS A 238 17.72 5.51 -6.80
C CYS A 238 17.51 4.22 -7.60
N LEU A 239 18.44 3.28 -7.47
CA LEU A 239 18.32 1.94 -8.02
C LEU A 239 18.61 0.89 -6.95
N LEU A 240 17.61 0.07 -6.63
CA LEU A 240 17.85 -1.19 -5.92
C LEU A 240 18.00 -2.29 -6.96
N GLY A 241 19.19 -2.89 -7.02
CA GLY A 241 19.44 -4.03 -7.90
C GLY A 241 18.53 -5.22 -7.56
N ALA A 242 18.36 -6.13 -8.53
CA ALA A 242 17.58 -7.34 -8.33
C ALA A 242 18.08 -8.14 -7.11
N ASN A 243 17.15 -8.66 -6.31
CA ASN A 243 17.41 -9.37 -5.06
C ASN A 243 18.25 -8.60 -4.03
N ALA A 244 18.40 -7.27 -4.18
CA ALA A 244 19.00 -6.44 -3.14
C ALA A 244 18.07 -6.34 -1.92
N GLY A 245 18.61 -5.86 -0.81
CA GLY A 245 17.82 -5.54 0.37
C GLY A 245 18.28 -4.25 1.02
N LEU A 246 17.32 -3.49 1.55
CA LEU A 246 17.56 -2.20 2.14
C LEU A 246 16.89 -2.09 3.51
N GLY A 247 17.70 -1.79 4.52
CA GLY A 247 17.30 -1.62 5.92
C GLY A 247 17.60 -0.22 6.49
N ILE A 248 17.91 0.76 5.63
CA ILE A 248 18.12 2.17 6.00
C ILE A 248 17.42 3.09 4.98
N PRO A 249 17.01 4.30 5.36
CA PRO A 249 16.62 5.32 4.39
C PRO A 249 17.75 5.66 3.42
N LEU A 250 17.43 5.91 2.16
CA LEU A 250 18.33 6.47 1.15
C LEU A 250 17.87 7.88 0.78
N GLY A 251 18.83 8.78 0.58
CA GLY A 251 18.58 10.05 -0.10
C GLY A 251 18.43 9.84 -1.61
N ASP A 252 18.80 10.84 -2.38
CA ASP A 252 18.73 10.83 -3.85
C ASP A 252 19.97 10.16 -4.49
N ASP A 253 19.81 9.65 -5.70
CA ASP A 253 20.88 9.15 -6.56
C ASP A 253 21.72 8.02 -5.94
N CYS A 254 21.10 7.19 -5.10
CA CYS A 254 21.74 6.05 -4.45
C CYS A 254 21.54 4.73 -5.22
N VAL A 255 22.50 3.83 -5.11
CA VAL A 255 22.45 2.50 -5.75
C VAL A 255 22.81 1.43 -4.73
N VAL A 256 22.05 0.34 -4.74
CA VAL A 256 22.41 -0.89 -4.04
C VAL A 256 22.61 -1.98 -5.08
N GLU A 257 23.80 -2.58 -5.08
CA GLU A 257 24.14 -3.69 -5.96
C GLU A 257 23.13 -4.84 -5.86
N ALA A 258 22.88 -5.52 -6.98
CA ALA A 258 22.08 -6.74 -7.01
C ALA A 258 22.60 -7.79 -6.02
N GLY A 259 21.68 -8.44 -5.30
CA GLY A 259 22.00 -9.45 -4.29
C GLY A 259 22.62 -8.92 -2.99
N LEU A 260 22.86 -7.60 -2.86
CA LEU A 260 23.39 -7.02 -1.62
C LEU A 260 22.25 -6.61 -0.69
N TYR A 261 22.26 -7.14 0.54
CA TYR A 261 21.40 -6.67 1.62
C TYR A 261 22.16 -5.71 2.55
N VAL A 262 21.76 -4.43 2.57
CA VAL A 262 22.29 -3.39 3.47
C VAL A 262 21.37 -3.22 4.67
N THR A 263 21.69 -3.88 5.78
CA THR A 263 20.96 -3.69 7.06
C THR A 263 21.50 -2.48 7.82
N ALA A 264 20.72 -1.91 8.73
CA ALA A 264 21.18 -0.81 9.60
C ALA A 264 22.43 -1.13 10.45
N GLY A 265 22.72 -2.41 10.67
CA GLY A 265 23.89 -2.89 11.41
C GLY A 265 25.08 -3.30 10.53
N THR A 266 24.90 -3.37 9.21
CA THR A 266 25.96 -3.74 8.28
C THR A 266 27.12 -2.76 8.42
N LYS A 267 28.33 -3.26 8.70
CA LYS A 267 29.55 -2.46 8.64
C LYS A 267 29.94 -2.27 7.18
N VAL A 268 30.15 -1.03 6.77
CA VAL A 268 30.55 -0.66 5.41
C VAL A 268 31.93 0.01 5.45
N THR A 269 32.78 -0.35 4.49
CA THR A 269 34.07 0.30 4.27
C THR A 269 33.86 1.58 3.47
N LEU A 270 34.37 2.69 3.99
CA LEU A 270 34.33 4.02 3.37
C LEU A 270 35.51 4.21 2.39
N PRO A 271 35.48 5.22 1.50
CA PRO A 271 36.55 5.47 0.54
C PRO A 271 37.93 5.75 1.16
N ASP A 272 37.97 6.25 2.40
CA ASP A 272 39.21 6.48 3.16
C ASP A 272 39.76 5.21 3.85
N GLY A 273 39.11 4.07 3.66
CA GLY A 273 39.45 2.78 4.27
C GLY A 273 38.93 2.58 5.68
N SER A 274 38.30 3.59 6.29
CA SER A 274 37.64 3.45 7.59
C SER A 274 36.32 2.67 7.47
N THR A 275 35.70 2.31 8.60
CA THR A 275 34.43 1.58 8.61
C THR A 275 33.37 2.31 9.43
N ALA A 276 32.15 2.37 8.92
CA ALA A 276 30.98 2.90 9.61
C ALA A 276 29.83 1.88 9.62
N LYS A 277 28.80 2.05 10.46
CA LYS A 277 27.55 1.29 10.31
C LYS A 277 26.71 1.94 9.23
N ALA A 278 25.99 1.16 8.44
CA ALA A 278 25.16 1.69 7.36
C ALA A 278 24.09 2.68 7.86
N ARG A 279 23.60 2.54 9.10
CA ARG A 279 22.68 3.52 9.72
C ARG A 279 23.26 4.93 9.80
N ASP A 280 24.58 5.06 9.89
CA ASP A 280 25.25 6.37 10.00
C ASP A 280 25.24 7.10 8.64
N LEU A 281 24.85 6.40 7.56
CA LEU A 281 24.70 6.91 6.20
C LEU A 281 23.23 7.09 5.80
N ALA A 282 22.28 6.85 6.71
CA ALA A 282 20.85 6.94 6.43
C ALA A 282 20.47 8.32 5.86
N GLY A 283 19.74 8.33 4.75
CA GLY A 283 19.27 9.55 4.08
C GLY A 283 20.35 10.30 3.29
N SER A 284 21.57 9.77 3.20
CA SER A 284 22.63 10.36 2.38
C SER A 284 22.34 10.17 0.89
N ASN A 285 22.83 11.12 0.08
CA ASN A 285 22.71 11.11 -1.37
C ASN A 285 23.97 10.52 -2.03
N ASN A 286 23.88 10.16 -3.31
CA ASN A 286 25.02 9.83 -4.17
C ASN A 286 25.88 8.67 -3.65
N LEU A 287 25.29 7.64 -3.05
CA LEU A 287 26.01 6.48 -2.54
C LEU A 287 25.81 5.26 -3.42
N LEU A 288 26.88 4.52 -3.72
CA LEU A 288 26.82 3.17 -4.26
C LEU A 288 27.25 2.18 -3.19
N PHE A 289 26.32 1.35 -2.74
CA PHE A 289 26.60 0.19 -1.89
C PHE A 289 26.89 -1.03 -2.76
N ARG A 290 28.03 -1.68 -2.52
CA ARG A 290 28.44 -2.89 -3.24
C ARG A 290 29.16 -3.87 -2.33
N ARG A 291 29.24 -5.13 -2.72
CA ARG A 291 30.11 -6.13 -2.11
C ARG A 291 31.32 -6.32 -3.01
N ASN A 292 32.51 -6.10 -2.46
CA ASN A 292 33.74 -6.42 -3.15
C ASN A 292 33.82 -7.93 -3.38
N SER A 293 33.86 -8.35 -4.64
CA SER A 293 33.84 -9.77 -5.01
C SER A 293 35.13 -10.53 -4.69
N GLN A 294 36.24 -9.82 -4.45
CA GLN A 294 37.53 -10.43 -4.09
C GLN A 294 37.70 -10.55 -2.57
N THR A 295 37.23 -9.57 -1.80
CA THR A 295 37.43 -9.52 -0.34
C THR A 295 36.19 -9.91 0.47
N GLY A 296 35.01 -9.88 -0.15
CA GLY A 296 33.71 -10.07 0.50
C GLY A 296 33.24 -8.86 1.32
N ALA A 297 34.05 -7.81 1.44
CA ALA A 297 33.72 -6.60 2.20
C ALA A 297 32.54 -5.85 1.56
N VAL A 298 31.64 -5.32 2.39
CA VAL A 298 30.62 -4.37 1.93
C VAL A 298 31.26 -2.99 1.91
N GLU A 299 31.24 -2.35 0.76
CA GLU A 299 31.82 -1.05 0.51
C GLU A 299 30.72 -0.04 0.19
N VAL A 300 30.99 1.22 0.50
CA VAL A 300 30.22 2.34 -0.03
C VAL A 300 31.18 3.30 -0.73
N VAL A 301 30.82 3.71 -1.94
CA VAL A 301 31.59 4.66 -2.74
C VAL A 301 30.70 5.84 -3.14
N ALA A 302 31.32 7.01 -3.29
CA ALA A 302 30.64 8.19 -3.79
C ALA A 302 30.33 8.04 -5.29
N ARG A 303 29.15 8.49 -5.67
CA ARG A 303 28.71 8.69 -7.05
C ARG A 303 28.84 10.16 -7.42
N ASP A 304 28.96 10.43 -8.70
CA ASP A 304 29.02 11.77 -9.29
C ASP A 304 27.65 12.48 -9.38
N GLY A 305 26.57 11.82 -8.93
CA GLY A 305 25.22 12.38 -8.82
C GLY A 305 24.48 12.51 -10.15
N GLN A 306 24.97 11.88 -11.22
CA GLN A 306 24.32 11.90 -12.55
C GLN A 306 23.15 10.89 -12.68
N GLY A 307 22.64 10.34 -11.58
CA GLY A 307 21.59 9.31 -11.60
C GLY A 307 22.01 8.02 -12.32
N ILE A 308 21.06 7.13 -12.60
CA ILE A 308 21.21 6.06 -13.60
C ILE A 308 20.21 6.39 -14.71
N ALA A 309 20.64 6.33 -15.97
CA ALA A 309 19.74 6.51 -17.10
C ALA A 309 18.70 5.38 -17.09
N LEU A 310 17.45 5.72 -16.78
CA LEU A 310 16.32 4.78 -16.77
C LEU A 310 15.84 4.53 -18.20
N ASN A 311 15.25 3.37 -18.45
CA ASN A 311 14.65 3.07 -19.75
C ASN A 311 13.29 3.78 -19.87
N GLU A 312 13.20 4.82 -20.68
CA GLU A 312 11.97 5.61 -20.89
C GLU A 312 10.76 4.76 -21.31
N ASP A 313 10.98 3.70 -22.10
CA ASP A 313 9.91 2.79 -22.56
C ASP A 313 9.24 2.04 -21.38
N LEU A 314 9.94 1.86 -20.27
CA LEU A 314 9.40 1.21 -19.07
C LEU A 314 8.46 2.13 -18.27
N HIS A 315 8.54 3.44 -18.49
CA HIS A 315 7.82 4.46 -17.73
C HIS A 315 6.72 5.17 -18.54
N ALA A 316 6.63 4.93 -19.84
CA ALA A 316 5.49 5.34 -20.65
C ALA A 316 4.24 4.49 -20.31
N ASN A 317 3.19 5.14 -19.82
CA ASN A 317 1.93 4.51 -19.38
C ASN A 317 0.72 5.09 -20.12
#